data_AF-A0A0D9XLM5-F1
#
_entry.id   AF-A0A0D9XLM5-F1
#
_cell.length_a   1.000
_cell.length_b   1.000
_cell.length_c   1.000
_cell.angle_alpha   90.00
_cell.angle_beta   90.00
_cell.angle_gamma   90.00
#
_symmetry.space_group_name_H-M   'P 1'
#
loop_
_entity.id
_entity.type
_entity.pdbx_description
1 polymer ?
#
loop_
_entity_poly.entity_id
_entity_poly.type
_entity_poly.pdbx_seq_one_letter_code
_entity_poly.pdbx_strand_id
1 'polypeptide(L)'
;MPGAAAGEGEERARPPTASERRRMYRDMALSLRCGLRDASAGFSFLRLRGLRALLRSLRSAADADASTRLFRQSQALRDLQVVSVVFEHSLRRAQEESVVTVGQVLGIEIEPVKLRNPATDSEVALALRVLEGCCLLCRDCAAAAHRLNAVKILLNILMARGMLEQRACLDTLLALMVDSSENLMDFMDHDGLTKVVDLVKDTQRDEHLLRFI
;
A
#
# COMPACT_ATOMS: atom_id res chain seq x y z
N MET A 1 38.60 -22.44 34.88
CA MET A 1 39.13 -22.09 33.54
C MET A 1 39.88 -23.30 33.01
N PRO A 2 39.74 -23.76 31.76
CA PRO A 2 39.10 -23.19 30.55
C PRO A 2 37.82 -23.97 30.15
N GLY A 3 36.92 -23.54 29.26
CA GLY A 3 37.01 -22.60 28.15
C GLY A 3 36.95 -23.36 26.83
N ALA A 4 35.75 -23.64 26.31
CA ALA A 4 35.55 -24.15 24.95
C ALA A 4 34.21 -23.64 24.39
N ALA A 5 34.22 -22.40 23.91
CA ALA A 5 33.24 -21.91 22.95
C ALA A 5 33.72 -22.34 21.56
N ALA A 6 33.04 -23.31 20.95
CA ALA A 6 33.18 -23.59 19.53
C ALA A 6 32.08 -22.81 18.80
N GLY A 7 32.52 -21.85 17.99
CA GLY A 7 31.65 -20.93 17.27
C GLY A 7 30.67 -21.63 16.34
N GLU A 8 29.42 -21.21 16.44
CA GLU A 8 28.42 -21.39 15.41
C GLU A 8 28.88 -20.55 14.19
N GLY A 9 29.32 -21.24 13.15
CA GLY A 9 29.57 -20.63 11.86
C GLY A 9 28.26 -20.14 11.27
N GLU A 10 28.09 -18.81 11.23
CA GLU A 10 27.13 -18.15 10.35
C GLU A 10 27.45 -18.55 8.90
N GLU A 11 26.74 -19.57 8.41
CA GLU A 11 26.80 -20.01 7.03
C GLU A 11 26.16 -18.92 6.15
N ARG A 12 26.96 -17.89 5.82
CA ARG A 12 26.58 -16.85 4.85
C ARG A 12 26.30 -17.53 3.52
N ALA A 13 25.01 -17.67 3.20
CA ALA A 13 24.52 -18.23 1.96
C ALA A 13 25.25 -17.60 0.75
N ARG A 14 25.73 -18.44 -0.17
CA ARG A 14 26.42 -18.02 -1.38
C ARG A 14 25.55 -17.01 -2.16
N PRO A 15 26.14 -15.91 -2.68
CA PRO A 15 25.38 -14.96 -3.48
C PRO A 15 24.81 -15.64 -4.76
N PRO A 16 23.57 -15.32 -5.15
CA PRO A 16 22.92 -15.96 -6.28
C PRO A 16 23.64 -15.66 -7.60
N THR A 17 23.76 -16.68 -8.44
CA THR A 17 24.34 -16.59 -9.78
C THR A 17 23.50 -15.66 -10.68
N ALA A 18 24.07 -15.25 -11.82
CA ALA A 18 23.35 -14.38 -12.76
C ALA A 18 22.09 -15.04 -13.34
N SER A 19 22.12 -16.36 -13.59
CA SER A 19 20.96 -17.13 -14.07
C SER A 19 19.87 -17.25 -13.00
N GLU A 20 20.24 -17.51 -11.75
CA GLU A 20 19.30 -17.55 -10.62
C GLU A 20 18.65 -16.18 -10.40
N ARG A 21 19.42 -15.08 -10.41
CA ARG A 21 18.86 -13.73 -10.31
C ARG A 21 17.86 -13.42 -11.42
N ARG A 22 18.12 -13.85 -12.66
CA ARG A 22 17.17 -13.69 -13.78
C ARG A 22 15.89 -14.49 -13.56
N ARG A 23 16.00 -15.71 -13.04
CA ARG A 23 14.83 -16.53 -12.70
C ARG A 23 14.01 -15.88 -11.58
N MET A 24 14.66 -15.51 -10.48
CA MET A 24 14.04 -14.80 -9.34
C MET A 24 13.30 -13.54 -9.80
N TYR A 25 13.91 -12.74 -10.66
CA TYR A 25 13.27 -11.55 -11.21
C TYR A 25 12.02 -11.87 -12.02
N ARG A 26 12.08 -12.88 -12.90
CA ARG A 26 10.90 -13.30 -13.69
C ARG A 26 9.77 -13.79 -12.80
N ASP A 27 10.10 -14.61 -11.79
CA ASP A 27 9.11 -15.16 -10.85
C ASP A 27 8.46 -14.04 -10.03
N MET A 28 9.26 -13.07 -9.54
CA MET A 28 8.77 -11.88 -8.85
C MET A 28 7.89 -11.01 -9.76
N ALA A 29 8.36 -10.69 -10.98
CA ALA A 29 7.62 -9.88 -11.93
C ALA A 29 6.28 -10.55 -12.31
N LEU A 30 6.25 -11.87 -12.47
CA LEU A 30 5.03 -12.61 -12.74
C LEU A 30 4.06 -12.53 -11.54
N SER A 31 4.56 -12.72 -10.31
CA SER A 31 3.75 -12.60 -9.09
C SER A 31 3.12 -11.21 -8.97
N LEU A 32 3.92 -10.16 -9.21
CA LEU A 32 3.44 -8.77 -9.22
C LEU A 32 2.38 -8.54 -10.31
N ARG A 33 2.61 -8.99 -11.56
CA ARG A 33 1.63 -8.84 -12.65
C ARG A 33 0.30 -9.51 -12.31
N CYS A 34 0.33 -10.73 -11.77
CA CYS A 34 -0.88 -11.43 -11.35
C CYS A 34 -1.60 -10.67 -10.23
N GLY A 35 -0.86 -10.20 -9.22
CA GLY A 35 -1.41 -9.42 -8.12
C GLY A 35 -2.01 -8.08 -8.57
N LEU A 36 -1.32 -7.34 -9.45
CA LEU A 36 -1.76 -6.05 -9.98
C LEU A 36 -2.98 -6.18 -10.88
N ARG A 37 -3.02 -7.22 -11.73
CA ARG A 37 -4.19 -7.49 -12.56
C ARG A 37 -5.44 -7.72 -11.71
N ASP A 38 -5.33 -8.54 -10.68
CA ASP A 38 -6.44 -8.81 -9.77
C ASP A 38 -6.79 -7.55 -8.94
N ALA A 39 -5.79 -6.78 -8.48
CA ALA A 39 -5.95 -5.50 -7.77
C ALA A 39 -6.61 -4.40 -8.63
N SER A 40 -6.50 -4.50 -9.95
CA SER A 40 -7.08 -3.54 -10.90
C SER A 40 -8.52 -3.88 -11.31
N ALA A 41 -9.06 -5.01 -10.83
CA ALA A 41 -10.38 -5.50 -11.25
C ALA A 41 -11.54 -4.59 -10.79
N GLY A 42 -12.65 -4.61 -11.53
CA GLY A 42 -13.87 -3.86 -11.19
C GLY A 42 -14.58 -4.35 -9.92
N PHE A 43 -14.32 -5.60 -9.51
CA PHE A 43 -14.95 -6.26 -8.36
C PHE A 43 -14.06 -6.26 -7.12
N SER A 44 -14.60 -5.84 -5.98
CA SER A 44 -13.88 -5.75 -4.70
C SER A 44 -13.25 -7.08 -4.25
N PHE A 45 -13.93 -8.21 -4.48
CA PHE A 45 -13.38 -9.53 -4.14
C PHE A 45 -12.08 -9.84 -4.88
N LEU A 46 -12.01 -9.54 -6.18
CA LEU A 46 -10.79 -9.72 -6.98
C LEU A 46 -9.71 -8.74 -6.53
N ARG A 47 -10.07 -7.49 -6.21
CA ARG A 47 -9.10 -6.51 -5.70
C ARG A 47 -8.49 -6.94 -4.38
N LEU A 48 -9.31 -7.40 -3.43
CA LEU A 48 -8.84 -7.98 -2.16
C LEU A 48 -7.89 -9.16 -2.37
N ARG A 49 -8.21 -10.07 -3.30
CA ARG A 49 -7.33 -11.18 -3.67
C ARG A 49 -5.99 -10.68 -4.22
N GLY A 50 -6.03 -9.69 -5.11
CA GLY A 50 -4.85 -9.05 -5.68
C GLY A 50 -3.97 -8.39 -4.62
N LEU A 51 -4.55 -7.55 -3.76
CA LEU A 51 -3.85 -6.88 -2.66
C LEU A 51 -3.19 -7.87 -1.70
N ARG A 52 -3.87 -8.99 -1.36
CA ARG A 52 -3.26 -10.06 -0.55
C ARG A 52 -2.10 -10.77 -1.27
N ALA A 53 -2.16 -10.91 -2.59
CA ALA A 53 -1.05 -11.47 -3.38
C ALA A 53 0.14 -10.51 -3.43
N LEU A 54 -0.13 -9.20 -3.58
CA LEU A 54 0.89 -8.16 -3.52
C LEU A 54 1.57 -8.13 -2.16
N LEU A 55 0.80 -8.12 -1.06
CA LEU A 55 1.36 -8.11 0.29
C LEU A 55 2.24 -9.34 0.57
N ARG A 56 1.84 -10.53 0.08
CA ARG A 56 2.69 -11.74 0.15
C ARG A 56 3.98 -11.59 -0.65
N SER A 57 3.91 -10.96 -1.84
CA SER A 57 5.09 -10.70 -2.67
C SER A 57 6.04 -9.70 -2.00
N LEU A 58 5.52 -8.66 -1.36
CA LEU A 58 6.31 -7.68 -0.61
C LEU A 58 7.02 -8.32 0.60
N ARG A 59 6.32 -9.18 1.36
CA ARG A 59 6.94 -9.93 2.46
C ARG A 59 8.09 -10.79 1.97
N SER A 60 7.89 -11.55 0.89
CA SER A 60 8.95 -12.35 0.28
C SER A 60 10.12 -11.49 -0.26
N ALA A 61 9.85 -10.26 -0.69
CA ALA A 61 10.88 -9.32 -1.11
C ALA A 61 11.69 -8.76 0.07
N ALA A 62 11.05 -8.59 1.23
CA ALA A 62 11.66 -8.10 2.47
C ALA A 62 12.61 -9.12 3.13
N ASP A 63 12.39 -10.42 2.90
CA ASP A 63 13.18 -11.49 3.54
C ASP A 63 14.66 -11.53 3.11
N ALA A 64 15.00 -10.96 1.94
CA ALA A 64 16.37 -10.96 1.43
C ALA A 64 16.72 -9.69 0.64
N ASP A 65 17.91 -9.14 0.88
CA ASP A 65 18.44 -7.95 0.20
C ASP A 65 18.41 -8.08 -1.33
N ALA A 66 18.74 -9.28 -1.86
CA ALA A 66 18.68 -9.55 -3.29
C ALA A 66 17.27 -9.36 -3.83
N SER A 67 16.25 -9.87 -3.14
CA SER A 67 14.84 -9.75 -3.52
C SER A 67 14.34 -8.30 -3.39
N THR A 68 14.76 -7.57 -2.36
CA THR A 68 14.45 -6.14 -2.20
C THR A 68 14.97 -5.33 -3.39
N ARG A 69 16.19 -5.60 -3.87
CA ARG A 69 16.76 -4.95 -5.06
C ARG A 69 15.98 -5.29 -6.33
N LEU A 70 15.56 -6.55 -6.51
CA LEU A 70 14.75 -6.96 -7.65
C LEU A 70 13.37 -6.28 -7.63
N PHE A 71 12.76 -6.14 -6.45
CA PHE A 71 11.51 -5.41 -6.29
C PHE A 71 11.69 -3.95 -6.71
N ARG A 72 12.72 -3.26 -6.22
CA ARG A 72 13.01 -1.87 -6.63
C ARG A 72 13.17 -1.74 -8.15
N GLN A 73 13.92 -2.64 -8.78
CA GLN A 73 14.09 -2.65 -10.24
C GLN A 73 12.76 -2.87 -10.97
N SER A 74 11.86 -3.70 -10.42
CA SER A 74 10.54 -3.92 -11.01
C SER A 74 9.70 -2.64 -11.06
N GLN A 75 9.81 -1.75 -10.07
CA GLN A 75 9.00 -0.53 -9.98
C GLN A 75 9.35 0.53 -11.03
N ALA A 76 10.46 0.36 -11.78
CA ALA A 76 10.77 1.18 -12.94
C ALA A 76 9.90 0.84 -14.17
N LEU A 77 9.29 -0.35 -14.21
CA LEU A 77 8.42 -0.79 -15.30
C LEU A 77 6.97 -0.40 -15.01
N ARG A 78 6.33 0.32 -15.95
CA ARG A 78 4.95 0.81 -15.80
C ARG A 78 3.96 -0.28 -15.38
N ASP A 79 4.03 -1.44 -16.03
CA ASP A 79 3.11 -2.56 -15.76
C ASP A 79 3.30 -3.22 -14.37
N LEU A 80 4.37 -2.86 -13.65
CA LEU A 80 4.71 -3.41 -12.34
C LEU A 80 4.64 -2.36 -11.22
N GLN A 81 4.24 -1.13 -11.52
CA GLN A 81 4.14 -0.06 -10.52
C GLN A 81 2.98 -0.31 -9.57
N VAL A 82 3.32 -0.72 -8.35
CA VAL A 82 2.33 -1.08 -7.33
C VAL A 82 1.58 0.15 -6.82
N VAL A 83 2.32 1.23 -6.55
CA VAL A 83 1.76 2.46 -5.96
C VAL A 83 0.64 3.03 -6.84
N SER A 84 0.87 3.19 -8.15
CA SER A 84 -0.13 3.73 -9.08
C SER A 84 -1.43 2.93 -9.05
N VAL A 85 -1.33 1.59 -9.13
CA VAL A 85 -2.49 0.70 -9.12
C VAL A 85 -3.24 0.80 -7.79
N VAL A 86 -2.54 0.78 -6.66
CA VAL A 86 -3.17 0.87 -5.33
C VAL A 86 -3.95 2.18 -5.17
N PHE A 87 -3.38 3.30 -5.63
CA PHE A 87 -4.06 4.60 -5.57
C PHE A 87 -5.26 4.66 -6.50
N GLU A 88 -5.08 4.30 -7.78
CA GLU A 88 -6.16 4.30 -8.77
C GLU A 88 -7.29 3.37 -8.36
N HIS A 89 -6.96 2.22 -7.76
CA HIS A 89 -7.91 1.15 -7.59
C HIS A 89 -8.52 0.97 -6.19
N SER A 90 -7.87 1.46 -5.14
CA SER A 90 -8.31 1.18 -3.77
C SER A 90 -8.26 2.37 -2.83
N LEU A 91 -7.43 3.40 -3.10
CA LEU A 91 -7.28 4.55 -2.18
C LEU A 91 -7.92 5.85 -2.68
N ARG A 92 -8.01 6.10 -3.99
CA ARG A 92 -8.78 7.24 -4.49
C ARG A 92 -10.25 7.02 -4.17
N ARG A 93 -10.88 8.04 -3.56
CA ARG A 93 -12.34 8.06 -3.40
C ARG A 93 -12.96 8.04 -4.80
N ALA A 94 -13.97 7.20 -5.00
CA ALA A 94 -14.86 7.22 -6.17
C ALA A 94 -15.70 8.53 -6.27
N GLN A 95 -15.32 9.59 -5.55
CA GLN A 95 -16.05 10.86 -5.50
C GLN A 95 -15.85 11.68 -6.78
N GLU A 96 -14.89 11.32 -7.63
CA GLU A 96 -14.69 11.91 -8.96
C GLU A 96 -15.35 11.11 -10.10
N GLU A 97 -15.82 9.88 -9.86
CA GLU A 97 -16.35 9.01 -10.93
C GLU A 97 -17.67 8.33 -10.53
N SER A 98 -18.73 8.74 -11.21
CA SER A 98 -20.03 8.07 -11.37
C SER A 98 -21.13 8.37 -10.34
N VAL A 99 -21.72 9.57 -10.44
CA VAL A 99 -23.19 9.60 -10.55
C VAL A 99 -23.49 9.09 -11.96
N VAL A 100 -23.93 7.84 -12.08
CA VAL A 100 -24.39 7.31 -13.37
C VAL A 100 -25.62 8.11 -13.75
N THR A 101 -25.56 8.86 -14.85
CA THR A 101 -26.74 9.60 -15.32
C THR A 101 -27.77 8.62 -15.85
N VAL A 102 -29.06 8.96 -15.77
CA VAL A 102 -30.14 8.11 -16.30
C VAL A 102 -29.92 7.77 -17.79
N GLY A 103 -29.29 8.67 -18.56
CA GLY A 103 -28.90 8.44 -19.95
C GLY A 103 -27.87 7.31 -20.14
N GLN A 104 -26.95 7.13 -19.19
CA GLN A 104 -25.97 6.03 -19.20
C GLN A 104 -26.61 4.68 -18.83
N VAL A 105 -27.61 4.68 -17.95
CA VAL A 105 -28.41 3.48 -17.62
C VAL A 105 -29.31 3.06 -18.78
N LEU A 106 -29.83 4.03 -19.54
CA LEU A 106 -30.73 3.80 -20.68
C LEU A 106 -29.99 3.55 -22.01
N GLY A 107 -28.65 3.50 -22.02
CA GLY A 107 -27.85 3.20 -23.21
C GLY A 107 -27.82 4.32 -24.26
N ILE A 108 -28.04 5.58 -23.84
CA ILE A 108 -28.04 6.77 -24.73
C ILE A 108 -26.60 7.29 -24.96
N GLU A 109 -25.66 6.95 -24.07
CA GLU A 109 -24.23 7.28 -24.19
C GLU A 109 -23.39 6.05 -24.60
N ILE A 110 -22.42 6.25 -25.50
CA ILE A 110 -21.67 5.20 -26.22
C ILE A 110 -20.41 4.71 -25.45
N GLU A 111 -19.95 5.46 -24.44
CA GLU A 111 -18.79 5.08 -23.62
C GLU A 111 -19.22 4.11 -22.51
N PRO A 112 -18.72 2.87 -22.47
CA PRO A 112 -19.04 1.93 -21.41
C PRO A 112 -18.42 2.44 -20.09
N VAL A 113 -19.27 3.00 -19.22
CA VAL A 113 -18.86 3.33 -17.85
C VAL A 113 -18.38 2.04 -17.19
N LYS A 114 -17.09 1.97 -16.83
CA LYS A 114 -16.55 0.89 -16.00
C LYS A 114 -17.20 0.99 -14.63
N LEU A 115 -18.35 0.35 -14.47
CA LEU A 115 -19.03 0.21 -13.18
C LEU A 115 -18.04 -0.41 -12.20
N ARG A 116 -17.68 0.39 -11.20
CA ARG A 116 -16.65 0.05 -10.25
C ARG A 116 -17.26 0.10 -8.86
N ASN A 117 -17.25 -1.04 -8.18
CA ASN A 117 -17.69 -1.06 -6.79
C ASN A 117 -16.74 -0.21 -5.94
N PRO A 118 -17.26 0.64 -5.04
CA PRO A 118 -16.42 1.41 -4.13
C PRO A 118 -15.55 0.47 -3.29
N ALA A 119 -14.37 0.96 -2.89
CA ALA A 119 -13.47 0.18 -2.04
C ALA A 119 -14.10 -0.06 -0.66
N THR A 120 -14.12 -1.32 -0.24
CA THR A 120 -14.57 -1.70 1.11
C THR A 120 -13.51 -1.35 2.15
N ASP A 121 -13.90 -1.28 3.41
CA ASP A 121 -12.99 -0.98 4.53
C ASP A 121 -11.79 -1.96 4.57
N SER A 122 -12.04 -3.26 4.42
CA SER A 122 -10.99 -4.27 4.32
C SER A 122 -10.07 -4.09 3.11
N GLU A 123 -10.60 -3.60 1.99
CA GLU A 123 -9.81 -3.31 0.78
C GLU A 123 -8.88 -2.13 1.03
N VAL A 124 -9.39 -1.06 1.62
CA VAL A 124 -8.61 0.13 2.00
C VAL A 124 -7.51 -0.23 3.00
N ALA A 125 -7.82 -0.98 4.06
CA ALA A 125 -6.84 -1.39 5.06
C ALA A 125 -5.70 -2.24 4.44
N LEU A 126 -6.03 -3.17 3.53
CA LEU A 126 -5.04 -3.96 2.80
C LEU A 126 -4.21 -3.12 1.83
N ALA A 127 -4.84 -2.19 1.12
CA ALA A 127 -4.19 -1.27 0.20
C ALA A 127 -3.18 -0.37 0.92
N LEU A 128 -3.54 0.14 2.10
CA LEU A 128 -2.63 0.91 2.97
C LEU A 128 -1.42 0.06 3.39
N ARG A 129 -1.62 -1.18 3.84
CA ARG A 129 -0.50 -2.09 4.19
C ARG A 129 0.40 -2.44 3.00
N VAL A 130 -0.16 -2.55 1.80
CA VAL A 130 0.62 -2.75 0.57
C VAL A 130 1.45 -1.50 0.27
N LEU A 131 0.86 -0.31 0.38
CA LEU A 131 1.56 0.96 0.18
C LEU A 131 2.68 1.16 1.19
N GLU A 132 2.43 0.91 2.48
CA GLU A 132 3.42 0.90 3.56
C GLU A 132 4.62 0.02 3.19
N GLY A 133 4.39 -1.25 2.85
CA GLY A 133 5.46 -2.16 2.45
C GLY A 133 6.23 -1.71 1.21
N CYS A 134 5.56 -1.08 0.24
CA CYS A 134 6.22 -0.52 -0.94
C CYS A 134 7.19 0.62 -0.57
N CYS A 135 6.76 1.54 0.30
CA CYS A 135 7.55 2.69 0.74
C CYS A 135 8.76 2.25 1.58
N LEU A 136 8.59 1.24 2.45
CA LEU A 136 9.69 0.69 3.26
C LEU A 136 10.75 -0.03 2.42
N LEU A 137 10.36 -0.70 1.32
CA LEU A 137 11.30 -1.44 0.46
C LEU A 137 11.96 -0.54 -0.61
N CYS A 138 11.29 0.54 -1.00
CA CYS A 138 11.66 1.35 -2.16
C CYS A 138 11.34 2.83 -1.94
N ARG A 139 12.38 3.66 -1.81
CA ARG A 139 12.22 5.13 -1.68
C ARG A 139 11.52 5.75 -2.91
N ASP A 140 11.72 5.21 -4.11
CA ASP A 140 11.04 5.68 -5.32
C ASP A 140 9.52 5.48 -5.23
N CYS A 141 9.04 4.51 -4.44
CA CYS A 141 7.62 4.34 -4.17
C CYS A 141 7.06 5.50 -3.34
N ALA A 142 7.80 6.01 -2.35
CA ALA A 142 7.39 7.18 -1.57
C ALA A 142 7.32 8.44 -2.44
N ALA A 143 8.27 8.62 -3.37
CA ALA A 143 8.25 9.70 -4.36
C ALA A 143 7.09 9.54 -5.37
N ALA A 144 6.77 8.30 -5.78
CA ALA A 144 5.61 8.02 -6.62
C ALA A 144 4.30 8.33 -5.90
N ALA A 145 4.21 8.02 -4.61
CA ALA A 145 3.05 8.32 -3.78
C ALA A 145 2.88 9.84 -3.58
N HIS A 146 3.98 10.59 -3.36
CA HIS A 146 3.97 12.05 -3.29
C HIS A 146 3.31 12.67 -4.53
N ARG A 147 3.72 12.25 -5.74
CA ARG A 147 3.12 12.70 -7.02
C ARG A 147 1.62 12.43 -7.16
N LEU A 148 1.07 11.53 -6.35
CA LEU A 148 -0.34 11.19 -6.32
C LEU A 148 -1.09 11.89 -5.18
N ASN A 149 -0.48 12.88 -4.51
CA ASN A 149 -1.00 13.57 -3.34
C ASN A 149 -1.34 12.60 -2.19
N ALA A 150 -0.48 11.59 -1.99
CA ALA A 150 -0.71 10.52 -1.03
C ALA A 150 -1.07 11.03 0.36
N VAL A 151 -0.32 12.00 0.90
CA VAL A 151 -0.51 12.50 2.26
C VAL A 151 -1.92 13.06 2.46
N LYS A 152 -2.41 13.89 1.53
CA LYS A 152 -3.77 14.42 1.55
C LYS A 152 -4.82 13.31 1.52
N ILE A 153 -4.65 12.33 0.63
CA ILE A 153 -5.57 11.20 0.48
C ILE A 153 -5.63 10.38 1.77
N LEU A 154 -4.47 10.08 2.36
CA LEU A 154 -4.36 9.29 3.58
C LEU A 154 -4.95 10.04 4.77
N LEU A 155 -4.69 11.34 4.93
CA LEU A 155 -5.34 12.14 5.96
C LEU A 155 -6.87 12.16 5.82
N ASN A 156 -7.40 12.18 4.59
CA ASN A 156 -8.84 12.06 4.37
C ASN A 156 -9.39 10.67 4.75
N ILE A 157 -8.62 9.60 4.51
CA ILE A 157 -8.98 8.24 4.94
C ILE A 157 -8.97 8.15 6.46
N LEU A 158 -7.91 8.68 7.11
CA LEU A 158 -7.74 8.72 8.56
C LEU A 158 -8.95 9.35 9.26
N MET A 159 -9.44 10.48 8.73
CA MET A 159 -10.56 11.22 9.32
C MET A 159 -11.94 10.64 8.98
N ALA A 160 -12.05 9.75 7.98
CA ALA A 160 -13.34 9.30 7.45
C ALA A 160 -13.67 7.81 7.66
N ARG A 161 -12.69 6.99 8.08
CA ARG A 161 -12.84 5.54 8.19
C ARG A 161 -12.66 5.06 9.63
N GLY A 162 -12.95 3.78 9.88
CA GLY A 162 -12.90 3.18 11.20
C GLY A 162 -11.50 2.84 11.71
N MET A 163 -11.44 2.28 12.93
CA MET A 163 -10.21 2.03 13.68
C MET A 163 -9.17 1.20 12.92
N LEU A 164 -9.59 0.20 12.14
CA LEU A 164 -8.67 -0.69 11.42
C LEU A 164 -7.95 0.06 10.27
N GLU A 165 -8.69 0.87 9.52
CA GLU A 165 -8.17 1.69 8.44
C GLU A 165 -7.31 2.81 9.01
N GLN A 166 -7.73 3.43 10.12
CA GLN A 166 -6.96 4.47 10.81
C GLN A 166 -5.59 3.96 11.25
N ARG A 167 -5.52 2.78 11.87
CA ARG A 167 -4.24 2.17 12.26
C ARG A 167 -3.34 1.92 11.05
N ALA A 168 -3.87 1.27 10.02
CA ALA A 168 -3.11 1.03 8.79
C ALA A 168 -2.68 2.34 8.13
N CYS A 169 -3.50 3.39 8.21
CA CYS A 169 -3.23 4.69 7.64
C CYS A 169 -2.10 5.40 8.38
N LEU A 170 -2.06 5.36 9.71
CA LEU A 170 -0.96 5.92 10.51
C LEU A 170 0.37 5.22 10.19
N ASP A 171 0.38 3.88 10.16
CA ASP A 171 1.57 3.09 9.78
C ASP A 171 2.06 3.50 8.37
N THR A 172 1.13 3.70 7.43
CA THR A 172 1.45 4.09 6.06
C THR A 172 1.95 5.54 5.95
N LEU A 173 1.35 6.47 6.71
CA LEU A 173 1.81 7.86 6.78
C LEU A 173 3.24 7.94 7.30
N LEU A 174 3.56 7.19 8.37
CA LEU A 174 4.92 7.08 8.87
C LEU A 174 5.86 6.55 7.78
N ALA A 175 5.52 5.44 7.13
CA ALA A 175 6.35 4.87 6.06
C ALA A 175 6.56 5.83 4.87
N LEU A 176 5.60 6.69 4.57
CA LEU A 176 5.73 7.72 3.52
C LEU A 176 6.66 8.86 3.89
N MET A 177 6.71 9.23 5.17
CA MET A 177 7.52 10.34 5.68
C MET A 177 8.94 9.91 6.03
N VAL A 178 9.18 8.62 6.30
CA VAL A 178 10.55 8.10 6.51
C VAL A 178 11.41 8.41 5.28
N ASP A 179 12.49 9.15 5.52
CA ASP A 179 13.44 9.58 4.49
C ASP A 179 12.84 10.41 3.33
N SER A 180 11.66 11.04 3.52
CA SER A 180 11.01 11.87 2.51
C SER A 180 10.60 13.23 3.08
N SER A 181 11.41 14.25 2.83
CA SER A 181 11.12 15.62 3.27
C SER A 181 9.89 16.19 2.55
N GLU A 182 9.66 15.84 1.28
CA GLU A 182 8.49 16.29 0.51
C GLU A 182 7.18 15.82 1.16
N ASN A 183 7.08 14.52 1.49
CA ASN A 183 5.89 13.98 2.16
C ASN A 183 5.73 14.53 3.59
N LEU A 184 6.84 14.82 4.29
CA LEU A 184 6.78 15.43 5.61
C LEU A 184 6.25 16.87 5.55
N MET A 185 6.67 17.65 4.55
CA MET A 185 6.16 19.01 4.34
C MET A 185 4.67 18.98 3.98
N ASP A 186 4.24 18.12 3.05
CA ASP A 186 2.81 17.93 2.74
C ASP A 186 1.98 17.57 3.97
N PHE A 187 2.55 16.79 4.90
CA PHE A 187 1.87 16.40 6.13
C PHE A 187 1.66 17.58 7.06
N MET A 188 2.66 18.45 7.17
CA MET A 188 2.55 19.69 7.94
C MET A 188 1.56 20.67 7.28
N ASP A 189 1.65 20.86 5.97
CA ASP A 189 0.79 21.76 5.18
C ASP A 189 -0.69 21.35 5.19
N HIS A 190 -0.98 20.10 5.53
CA HIS A 190 -2.33 19.57 5.68
C HIS A 190 -2.77 19.39 7.14
N ASP A 191 -2.13 20.08 8.08
CA ASP A 191 -2.41 20.03 9.52
C ASP A 191 -2.43 18.60 10.06
N GLY A 192 -1.56 17.74 9.53
CA GLY A 192 -1.55 16.31 9.81
C GLY A 192 -1.41 16.00 11.31
N LEU A 193 -0.57 16.75 12.03
CA LEU A 193 -0.38 16.59 13.46
C LEU A 193 -1.67 16.90 14.24
N THR A 194 -2.36 17.99 13.90
CA THR A 194 -3.63 18.38 14.54
C THR A 194 -4.68 17.28 14.34
N LYS A 195 -4.80 16.76 13.10
CA LYS A 195 -5.72 15.66 12.78
C LYS A 195 -5.44 14.38 13.57
N VAL A 196 -4.15 14.02 13.74
CA VAL A 196 -3.76 12.87 14.56
C VAL A 196 -4.09 13.10 16.04
N VAL A 197 -3.83 14.30 16.56
CA VAL A 197 -4.15 14.66 17.95
C VAL A 197 -5.66 14.57 18.20
N ASP A 198 -6.48 15.08 17.28
CA ASP A 198 -7.94 15.02 17.41
C ASP A 198 -8.45 13.58 17.36
N LEU A 199 -7.90 12.75 16.47
CA LEU A 199 -8.22 11.32 16.42
C LEU A 199 -7.93 10.60 17.74
N VAL A 200 -6.77 10.86 18.35
CA VAL A 200 -6.39 10.23 19.63
C VAL A 200 -7.33 10.65 20.75
N LYS A 201 -7.72 11.94 20.80
CA LYS A 201 -8.68 12.44 21.80
C LYS A 201 -10.04 11.77 21.67
N ASP A 202 -10.52 11.57 20.44
CA ASP A 202 -11.79 10.90 20.19
C ASP A 202 -11.73 9.40 20.56
N THR A 203 -10.63 8.72 20.24
CA THR A 203 -10.42 7.31 20.63
C THR A 203 -10.44 7.13 22.15
N GLN A 204 -9.81 8.05 22.90
CA GLN A 204 -9.83 8.01 24.37
C GLN A 204 -11.25 8.20 24.92
N ARG A 205 -12.06 9.07 24.32
CA ARG A 205 -13.48 9.27 24.73
C ARG A 205 -14.30 8.00 24.55
N ASP A 206 -14.12 7.29 23.44
CA ASP A 206 -14.82 6.03 23.17
C ASP A 206 -14.40 4.92 24.14
N GLU A 207 -13.11 4.80 24.46
CA GLU A 207 -12.63 3.85 25.48
C GLU A 207 -13.18 4.17 26.87
N HIS A 208 -13.33 5.45 27.22
CA HIS A 208 -13.93 5.84 28.48
C HIS A 208 -15.43 5.50 28.54
N LEU A 209 -16.19 5.71 27.46
CA LEU A 209 -17.60 5.35 27.37
C LEU A 209 -17.84 3.83 27.47
N LEU A 210 -16.96 3.03 26.86
CA LEU A 210 -17.00 1.56 26.96
C LEU A 210 -16.67 1.01 28.35
N ARG A 211 -16.09 1.81 29.25
CA ARG A 211 -15.83 1.42 30.65
C ARG A 211 -16.99 1.72 31.60
N PHE A 212 -18.05 2.37 31.12
CA PHE A 212 -19.26 2.67 31.91
C PHE A 212 -20.47 1.78 31.56
N ILE A 213 -20.28 0.78 30.71
CA ILE A 213 -21.25 -0.27 30.36
C ILE A 213 -20.68 -1.60 30.82
#